data_AF-A0A6L4YR46-F1
#
_entry.id   AF-A0A6L4YR46-F1
#
_cell.length_a   1.000
_cell.length_b   1.000
_cell.length_c   1.000
_cell.angle_alpha   90.00
_cell.angle_beta   90.00
_cell.angle_gamma   90.00
#
_symmetry.space_group_name_H-M   'P 1'
#
loop_
_entity.id
_entity.type
_entity.pdbx_description
1 polymer ?
#
loop_
_entity_poly.entity_id
_entity_poly.type
_entity_poly.pdbx_seq_one_letter_code
_entity_poly.pdbx_strand_id
1 'polypeptide(L)' 'MSDQLLEWRKEFPILEKTVYMVSHSLGAMPRRVYDKVQEFADMWATRGVRAWAEGWW' A
#
# COMPACT_ATOMS: atom_id res chain seq x y z
N MET A 1 -24.63 14.00 10.38
CA MET A 1 -24.28 12.59 10.10
C MET A 1 -22.76 12.51 10.00
N SER A 2 -22.11 11.55 10.66
CA SER A 2 -20.67 11.31 10.46
C SER A 2 -20.45 10.54 9.16
N ASP A 3 -19.51 10.99 8.34
CA ASP A 3 -19.11 10.26 7.15
C ASP A 3 -18.29 9.02 7.55
N GLN A 4 -18.85 7.83 7.31
CA GLN A 4 -18.22 6.56 7.66
C GLN A 4 -16.94 6.29 6.86
N LEU A 5 -16.76 6.91 5.69
CA LEU A 5 -15.61 6.67 4.83
C LEU A 5 -14.34 7.38 5.32
N LEU A 6 -14.47 8.41 6.18
CA LEU A 6 -13.33 9.16 6.70
C LEU A 6 -12.35 8.28 7.49
N GLU A 7 -12.81 7.18 8.08
CA GLU A 7 -11.96 6.22 8.78
C GLU A 7 -10.84 5.65 7.91
N TRP A 8 -11.06 5.54 6.59
CA TRP A 8 -10.06 5.00 5.66
C TRP A 8 -8.97 6.00 5.30
N ARG A 9 -9.16 7.30 5.56
CA ARG A 9 -8.18 8.34 5.17
C ARG A 9 -6.80 8.09 5.78
N LYS A 10 -6.73 7.57 7.00
CA LYS A 10 -5.48 7.24 7.73
C LYS A 10 -4.65 6.13 7.08
N GLU A 11 -5.26 5.34 6.22
CA GLU A 11 -4.58 4.31 5.45
C GLU A 11 -3.70 4.90 4.34
N PHE A 12 -3.83 6.20 4.03
CA PHE A 12 -3.09 6.88 2.96
C PHE A 12 -2.26 8.04 3.55
N PRO A 13 -0.99 7.80 3.93
CA PRO A 13 -0.19 8.79 4.68
C PRO A 13 -0.04 10.16 4.01
N ILE A 14 -0.02 10.21 2.67
CA ILE A 14 0.10 11.48 1.93
C ILE A 14 -1.08 12.44 2.23
N LEU A 15 -2.26 11.91 2.57
CA LEU A 15 -3.46 12.69 2.84
C LEU A 15 -3.41 13.43 4.18
N GLU A 16 -2.46 13.11 5.06
CA GLU A 16 -2.20 13.87 6.29
C GLU A 16 -1.49 15.20 6.01
N LYS A 17 -0.77 15.30 4.89
CA LYS A 17 0.14 16.42 4.58
C LYS A 17 -0.25 17.19 3.33
N THR A 18 -1.06 16.57 2.46
CA THR A 18 -1.33 17.08 1.11
C THR A 18 -2.78 16.90 0.71
N VAL A 19 -3.34 17.91 0.04
CA VAL A 19 -4.61 17.79 -0.68
C VAL A 19 -4.34 17.11 -2.03
N TYR A 20 -4.50 15.79 -2.06
CA TYR A 20 -4.17 14.97 -3.21
C TYR A 20 -5.36 14.86 -4.19
N MET A 21 -5.32 15.62 -5.29
CA MET A 21 -6.42 15.74 -6.27
C MET A 21 -6.18 14.98 -7.59
N VAL A 22 -5.13 14.15 -7.66
CA VAL A 22 -4.68 13.49 -8.90
C VAL A 22 -4.83 11.96 -8.88
N SER A 23 -5.71 11.44 -8.01
CA SER A 23 -5.93 10.00 -7.82
C SER A 23 -6.33 9.23 -9.09
N HIS A 24 -6.82 9.92 -10.12
CA HIS A 24 -7.19 9.34 -11.42
C HIS A 24 -5.98 8.96 -12.28
N SER A 25 -4.81 9.54 -12.02
CA SER A 25 -3.57 9.20 -12.72
C SER A 25 -2.79 8.14 -11.95
N LEU A 26 -2.46 8.44 -10.69
CA LEU A 26 -1.83 7.51 -9.76
C LEU A 26 -2.56 7.61 -8.43
N GLY A 27 -3.00 6.48 -7.88
CA GLY A 27 -3.66 6.44 -6.58
C GLY A 27 -2.70 6.83 -5.45
N ALA A 28 -3.23 7.44 -4.38
CA ALA A 28 -2.46 7.61 -3.16
C ALA A 28 -2.01 6.25 -2.63
N MET A 29 -0.74 6.13 -2.24
CA MET A 29 -0.18 4.85 -1.79
C MET A 29 -0.77 4.44 -0.43
N PRO A 30 -1.46 3.29 -0.34
CA PRO A 30 -1.92 2.75 0.94
C PRO A 30 -0.75 2.27 1.80
N ARG A 31 -0.87 2.39 3.12
CA ARG A 31 0.15 1.95 4.10
C ARG A 31 0.51 0.48 3.95
N ARG A 32 -0.48 -0.40 3.81
CA ARG A 32 -0.28 -1.85 3.65
C ARG A 32 0.55 -2.24 2.42
N VAL A 33 0.61 -1.38 1.39
CA VAL A 33 1.42 -1.68 0.19
C VAL A 33 2.91 -1.65 0.52
N TYR A 34 3.36 -0.76 1.42
CA TYR A 34 4.75 -0.78 1.88
C TYR A 34 5.10 -2.12 2.53
N ASP A 35 4.26 -2.58 3.46
CA ASP A 35 4.49 -3.84 4.18
C ASP A 35 4.56 -5.03 3.21
N LYS A 36 3.68 -5.06 2.20
CA LYS A 36 3.63 -6.15 1.22
C LYS A 36 4.81 -6.15 0.25
N VAL A 37 5.23 -4.98 -0.21
CA VAL A 37 6.43 -4.84 -1.05
C VAL A 37 7.67 -5.27 -0.27
N GLN A 38 7.77 -4.88 1.00
CA GLN A 38 8.87 -5.29 1.86
C GLN A 38 8.87 -6.81 2.07
N GLU A 39 7.73 -7.40 2.42
CA GLU A 39 7.58 -8.86 2.59
C GLU A 39 8.04 -9.63 1.34
N PHE A 40 7.59 -9.19 0.16
CA PHE A 40 8.01 -9.80 -1.10
C PHE A 40 9.52 -9.65 -1.35
N ALA A 41 10.08 -8.46 -1.10
CA ALA A 41 11.51 -8.21 -1.27
C ALA A 41 12.37 -9.10 -0.34
N ASP A 42 11.96 -9.25 0.92
CA ASP A 42 12.63 -10.11 1.90
C ASP A 42 12.57 -11.59 1.51
N MET A 43 11.40 -12.05 1.02
CA MET A 43 11.26 -13.41 0.49
C MET A 43 12.13 -13.63 -0.75
N TRP A 44 12.17 -12.67 -1.66
CA TRP A 44 12.98 -12.76 -2.87
C TRP A 44 14.48 -12.82 -2.54
N ALA A 45 14.95 -11.99 -1.63
CA ALA A 45 16.35 -11.99 -1.19
C ALA A 45 16.78 -13.33 -0.58
N THR A 46 15.87 -14.02 0.11
CA THR A 46 16.16 -15.27 0.82
C THR A 46 15.92 -16.53 -0.01
N ARG A 47 14.94 -16.51 -0.92
CA ARG A 47 14.46 -17.72 -1.63
C ARG A 47 14.63 -17.64 -3.15
N GLY A 48 15.08 -16.50 -3.67
CA GLY A 48 15.24 -16.27 -5.10
C GLY A 48 13.91 -16.44 -5.85
N VAL A 49 13.95 -17.05 -7.04
CA VAL A 49 12.78 -17.24 -7.92
C VAL A 49 11.60 -17.95 -7.24
N ARG A 50 11.86 -18.76 -6.21
CA ARG A 50 10.79 -19.47 -5.48
C ARG A 50 9.83 -18.53 -4.79
N ALA A 51 10.31 -17.34 -4.38
CA ALA A 51 9.46 -16.33 -3.78
C ALA A 51 8.21 -16.15 -4.64
N TRP A 52 8.35 -15.98 -5.96
CA TRP A 52 7.26 -15.72 -6.91
C TRP A 52 6.04 -16.66 -6.82
N ALA A 53 6.20 -17.92 -6.41
CA ALA A 53 5.11 -18.90 -6.37
C ALA A 53 4.49 -19.09 -4.96
N GLU A 54 5.03 -18.46 -3.93
CA GLU A 54 4.74 -18.79 -2.53
C GLU A 54 3.87 -17.78 -1.80
N GLY A 55 3.70 -16.58 -2.34
CA GLY A 55 2.79 -15.59 -1.79
C GLY A 55 1.51 -15.45 -2.59
N TRP A 56 0.56 -14.77 -1.95
CA TRP A 56 -0.77 -14.49 -2.47
C TRP A 56 -0.84 -13.18 -3.27
N TRP A 57 0.28 -12.45 -3.41
CA TRP A 57 0.34 -11.17 -4.13
C TRP A 57 -0.22 -11.26 -5.54
#